data_AF-A0A1S3DQL1-F1
#
_entry.id   AF-A0A1S3DQL1-F1
#
_cell.length_a   1.000
_cell.length_b   1.000
_cell.length_c   1.000
_cell.angle_alpha   90.00
_cell.angle_beta   90.00
_cell.angle_gamma   90.00
#
_symmetry.space_group_name_H-M   'P 1'
#
loop_
_entity.id
_entity.type
_entity.pdbx_description
1 polymer ?
#
loop_
_entity_poly.entity_id
_entity_poly.type
_entity_poly.pdbx_seq_one_letter_code
_entity_poly.pdbx_strand_id
1 'polypeptide(L)' 'MLANVIGFPSTNVPLGLGSNGLPVGLQVMAGPNQDRLCLAVAKKLEDIFYGWTMPNSTGMLVEYRD' A
#
# COMPACT_ATOMS: atom_id res chain seq x y z
N MET A 1 8.19 -12.24 -1.64
CA MET A 1 9.13 -13.26 -1.10
C MET A 1 10.59 -12.98 -1.41
N LEU A 2 10.96 -12.32 -2.52
CA LEU A 2 12.36 -12.08 -2.89
C LEU A 2 13.14 -11.31 -1.80
N ALA A 3 12.57 -10.23 -1.26
CA ALA A 3 13.19 -9.42 -0.21
C ALA A 3 13.67 -10.24 1.00
N ASN A 4 12.91 -11.26 1.42
CA ASN A 4 13.25 -12.10 2.57
C ASN A 4 14.54 -12.90 2.35
N VAL A 5 14.80 -13.31 1.11
CA VAL A 5 15.96 -14.14 0.76
C VAL A 5 17.21 -13.27 0.60
N ILE A 6 17.06 -12.10 -0.02
CA ILE A 6 18.19 -11.22 -0.34
C ILE A 6 18.49 -10.17 0.74
N GLY A 7 17.61 -10.01 1.74
CA GLY A 7 17.79 -9.08 2.85
C GLY A 7 17.65 -7.60 2.46
N PHE A 8 16.98 -7.31 1.35
CA PHE A 8 16.84 -5.93 0.87
C PHE A 8 15.66 -5.23 1.54
N PRO A 9 15.74 -3.90 1.75
CA PRO A 9 14.62 -3.12 2.27
C PRO A 9 13.38 -3.31 1.40
N SER A 10 12.24 -3.51 2.06
CA SER A 10 10.96 -3.64 1.37
C SER A 10 9.81 -3.07 2.21
N THR A 11 8.89 -2.37 1.55
CA THR A 11 7.72 -1.75 2.17
C THR A 11 6.48 -2.04 1.34
N ASN A 12 5.41 -2.48 2.00
CA ASN A 12 4.11 -2.71 1.35
C ASN A 12 3.23 -1.45 1.47
N VAL A 13 2.71 -0.99 0.33
CA VAL A 13 1.86 0.20 0.22
C VAL A 13 0.42 -0.23 -0.08
N PRO A 14 -0.57 0.13 0.74
CA PRO A 14 -1.98 -0.08 0.42
C PRO A 14 -2.38 0.86 -0.73
N LEU A 15 -3.05 0.33 -1.76
CA LEU A 15 -3.51 1.09 -2.93
C LEU A 15 -5.04 1.22 -3.00
N GLY A 16 -5.75 0.96 -1.89
CA GLY A 16 -7.21 0.92 -1.85
C GLY A 16 -7.79 -0.45 -2.24
N LEU A 17 -9.04 -0.45 -2.70
CA LEU A 17 -9.80 -1.65 -3.05
C LEU A 17 -9.77 -1.91 -4.56
N GLY A 18 -9.58 -3.17 -4.94
CA GLY A 18 -9.77 -3.64 -6.32
C GLY A 18 -11.23 -3.70 -6.73
N SER A 19 -11.49 -4.07 -7.99
CA SER A 19 -12.85 -4.18 -8.54
C SER A 19 -13.75 -5.19 -7.81
N ASN A 20 -13.15 -6.15 -7.11
CA ASN A 20 -13.84 -7.13 -6.27
C ASN A 20 -14.05 -6.67 -4.83
N GLY A 21 -13.71 -5.42 -4.50
CA GLY A 21 -13.81 -4.88 -3.14
C GLY A 21 -12.75 -5.39 -2.17
N LEU A 22 -11.72 -6.10 -2.65
CA LEU A 22 -10.63 -6.59 -1.80
C LEU A 22 -9.44 -5.61 -1.78
N PRO A 23 -8.70 -5.47 -0.67
CA PRO A 23 -7.53 -4.61 -0.60
C PRO A 23 -6.43 -5.04 -1.57
N VAL A 24 -5.84 -4.06 -2.27
CA VAL A 24 -4.68 -4.25 -3.15
C VAL A 24 -3.45 -3.60 -2.51
N GLY A 25 -2.33 -4.33 -2.49
CA GLY A 25 -1.05 -3.84 -1.99
C GLY A 25 0.02 -3.84 -3.07
N LEU A 26 0.92 -2.85 -3.02
CA LEU A 26 2.10 -2.77 -3.86
C LEU A 26 3.37 -2.86 -3.00
N GLN A 27 4.22 -3.84 -3.29
CA GLN A 27 5.48 -4.03 -2.60
C GLN A 27 6.60 -3.26 -3.31
N VAL A 28 7.15 -2.26 -2.62
CA VAL A 28 8.35 -1.53 -3.04
C VAL A 28 9.58 -2.23 -2.47
N MET A 29 10.64 -2.35 -3.26
CA MET A 29 11.96 -2.84 -2.83
C MET A 29 13.03 -1.86 -3.27
N ALA A 30 14.05 -1.65 -2.44
CA ALA A 30 15.21 -0.81 -2.76
C ALA A 30 16.52 -1.60 -2.64
N GLY A 31 17.65 -0.98 -3.01
CA GLY A 31 18.97 -1.59 -2.81
C GLY A 31 19.34 -1.70 -1.32
N PRO A 32 20.46 -2.40 -1.00
CA PRO A 32 20.93 -2.56 0.38
C PRO A 32 21.09 -1.21 1.10
N ASN A 33 20.62 -1.13 2.35
CA ASN A 33 20.69 0.06 3.21
C ASN A 33 19.99 1.32 2.66
N GLN A 34 19.05 1.17 1.73
CA GLN A 34 18.28 2.28 1.15
C GLN A 34 16.86 2.38 1.70
N ASP A 35 16.65 2.08 2.98
CA ASP A 35 15.37 2.12 3.67
C ASP A 35 14.67 3.48 3.52
N ARG A 36 15.43 4.58 3.64
CA ARG A 36 14.91 5.94 3.45
C ARG A 36 14.31 6.16 2.07
N LEU A 37 14.93 5.61 1.02
CA LEU A 37 14.42 5.68 -0.34
C LEU A 37 13.17 4.80 -0.49
N CYS A 38 13.22 3.57 0.03
CA CYS A 38 12.10 2.63 0.01
C CYS A 38 10.85 3.26 0.63
N LEU A 39 10.99 3.88 1.80
CA LEU A 39 9.91 4.58 2.51
C LEU A 39 9.46 5.86 1.79
N ALA A 40 10.39 6.65 1.23
CA ALA A 40 10.03 7.88 0.51
C ALA A 40 9.17 7.58 -0.73
N VAL A 41 9.52 6.54 -1.49
CA VAL A 41 8.74 6.06 -2.63
C VAL A 41 7.39 5.52 -2.15
N ALA A 42 7.39 4.69 -1.10
CA ALA A 42 6.16 4.16 -0.51
C ALA A 42 5.18 5.26 -0.10
N LYS A 43 5.68 6.32 0.55
CA LYS A 43 4.85 7.46 0.97
C LYS A 43 4.25 8.21 -0.23
N LYS A 44 5.04 8.43 -1.28
CA LYS A 44 4.53 9.07 -2.50
C LYS A 44 3.47 8.25 -3.21
N LEU A 45 3.57 6.94 -3.19
CA LEU A 45 2.56 6.05 -3.74
C LEU A 45 1.27 6.10 -2.91
N GLU A 46 1.36 6.08 -1.58
CA GLU A 46 0.19 6.23 -0.70
C GLU A 46 -0.57 7.54 -0.97
N ASP A 47 0.15 8.65 -1.13
CA ASP A 47 -0.45 9.97 -1.42
C ASP A 47 -1.23 10.00 -2.76
N ILE A 48 -0.82 9.18 -3.74
CA ILE A 48 -1.48 9.10 -5.06
C ILE A 48 -2.73 8.19 -5.02
N PHE A 49 -2.67 7.09 -4.27
CA PHE A 49 -3.68 6.03 -4.31
C PHE A 49 -4.68 6.08 -3.14
N TYR A 50 -4.67 7.13 -2.32
CA TYR A 50 -5.54 7.33 -1.15
C TYR A 50 -5.40 6.28 -0.03
N GLY A 51 -4.61 5.22 -0.25
CA GLY A 51 -4.04 4.39 0.80
C GLY A 51 -4.98 3.36 1.42
N TRP A 52 -4.79 3.15 2.72
CA TRP A 52 -5.55 2.18 3.51
C TRP A 52 -6.98 2.67 3.77
N THR A 53 -7.93 1.74 3.79
CA THR A 53 -9.33 1.98 4.17
C THR A 53 -9.71 1.06 5.32
N MET A 54 -10.54 1.55 6.25
CA MET A 54 -11.02 0.75 7.36
C MET A 54 -11.81 -0.46 6.87
N PRO A 55 -11.51 -1.68 7.35
CA PRO A 55 -12.37 -2.83 7.10
C PRO A 55 -13.79 -2.52 7.61
N ASN A 56 -14.80 -2.79 6.78
CA ASN A 56 -16.24 -2.56 7.04
C ASN A 56 -16.74 -1.10 6.97
N SER A 57 -15.93 -0.11 6.59
CA SER A 57 -16.46 1.24 6.27
C SER A 57 -17.20 1.27 4.92
N THR A 58 -17.12 0.22 4.11
CA THR A 58 -17.80 0.11 2.80
C THR A 58 -19.32 0.27 2.92
N GLY A 59 -19.96 -0.18 4.00
CA GLY A 59 -21.40 0.07 4.22
C GLY A 59 -21.70 1.55 4.49
N MET A 60 -20.82 2.25 5.19
CA MET A 60 -21.02 3.64 5.62
C MET A 60 -20.65 4.66 4.53
N LEU A 61 -19.68 4.34 3.65
CA LEU A 61 -19.26 5.22 2.55
C LEU A 61 -20.16 5.12 1.31
N VAL A 62 -20.93 4.03 1.17
CA VAL A 62 -21.98 3.91 0.15
C VAL A 62 -23.22 4.69 0.58
N GLU A 63 -23.65 4.60 1.85
CA GLU A 63 -24.77 5.41 2.39
C GLU A 63 -24.49 6.92 2.41
N TYR A 64 -23.24 7.37 2.60
CA TYR A 64 -22.92 8.81 2.60
C TYR A 64 -22.78 9.43 1.20
N ARG A 65 -23.03 8.64 0.14
CA ARG A 65 -22.96 9.09 -1.26
C ARG A 65 -24.35 9.18 -1.94
N ASP A 66 -25.43 8.97 -1.18
CA ASP A 66 -26.83 9.16 -1.61
C ASP A 66 -27.47 10.38 -0.95
#